data_AF-V4KMN5-F1
#
_entry.id   AF-V4KMN5-F1
#
_cell.length_a   1.000
_cell.length_b   1.000
_cell.length_c   1.000
_cell.angle_alpha   90.00
_cell.angle_beta   90.00
_cell.angle_gamma   90.00
#
_symmetry.space_group_name_H-M   'P 1'
#
loop_
_entity.id
_entity.type
_entity.pdbx_description
1 polymer ?
#
loop_
_entity_poly.entity_id
_entity_poly.type
_entity_poly.pdbx_seq_one_letter_code
_entity_poly.pdbx_strand_id
1 'polypeptide(L)'
;MATAGQLSGHFYRPVLTAVGSNCRRHVAARFLPVPRRRLRPSMMSLQVGNETPSSTVDMEQLVGFLYKDLPHLFDDQGIDRTAYDERVKFRDPITKHDTISGYLFNISLLKNVFTPDFQLHWAKQTGPYEITTRWTMVMNFSLLPWKPELVFTGTSIMAVNPETKKFCSHLDLWDSINNNDYFSLEGLVDVFKQLRLYKTPDLETPKYQILKRTANYEVRKYEPFIVVETNGDKLSGSSGFNNVAGYIFGKNSRMEKIPMTTPVFTQATDAELSSVSVQIVIPSGKDLSSLPMPNEEKINLKKSEGGFAAAVKFSGKPTEDVVRAKENELRKSLSKDGLRAKVGCMLARYNDPGRTWSFIMRNEVIIWLEEFSLD
;
A
#
# COMPACT_ATOMS: atom_id res chain seq x y z
N MET A 1 -50.80 -28.51 -31.53
CA MET A 1 -50.85 -27.22 -32.26
C MET A 1 -49.49 -26.56 -32.04
N ALA A 2 -48.52 -26.94 -32.87
CA ALA A 2 -48.03 -26.19 -34.05
C ALA A 2 -46.85 -25.29 -33.63
N THR A 3 -45.58 -25.75 -33.73
CA THR A 3 -44.65 -25.69 -34.92
C THR A 3 -44.35 -24.25 -35.34
N ALA A 4 -43.16 -23.79 -35.74
CA ALA A 4 -41.77 -24.24 -36.00
C ALA A 4 -41.01 -22.90 -36.30
N GLY A 5 -39.69 -22.77 -36.46
CA GLY A 5 -38.65 -23.74 -36.72
C GLY A 5 -37.25 -23.08 -36.76
N GLN A 6 -36.27 -23.97 -36.84
CA GLN A 6 -34.83 -23.78 -37.00
C GLN A 6 -34.44 -23.26 -38.41
N LEU A 7 -33.16 -22.86 -38.55
CA LEU A 7 -32.15 -23.32 -39.55
C LEU A 7 -30.94 -22.36 -39.42
N SER A 8 -29.79 -22.71 -38.85
CA SER A 8 -28.66 -23.54 -39.35
C SER A 8 -28.03 -23.09 -40.67
N GLY A 9 -26.72 -22.84 -40.66
CA GLY A 9 -25.87 -22.68 -41.84
C GLY A 9 -24.38 -22.68 -41.51
N HIS A 10 -23.68 -23.76 -41.89
CA HIS A 10 -22.26 -24.05 -41.68
C HIS A 10 -21.35 -23.49 -42.79
N PHE A 11 -20.04 -23.63 -42.54
CA PHE A 11 -18.87 -23.70 -43.45
C PHE A 11 -18.12 -22.39 -43.74
N TYR A 12 -16.84 -22.32 -43.34
CA TYR A 12 -15.68 -22.55 -44.23
C TYR A 12 -14.36 -22.53 -43.43
N ARG A 13 -13.56 -23.61 -43.55
CA ARG A 13 -12.10 -23.65 -43.31
C ARG A 13 -11.40 -23.25 -44.61
N PRO A 14 -10.14 -22.80 -44.53
CA PRO A 14 -9.12 -23.54 -45.28
C PRO A 14 -7.82 -23.80 -44.52
N VAL A 15 -7.15 -24.86 -44.96
CA VAL A 15 -5.76 -25.27 -44.69
C VAL A 15 -4.98 -25.05 -45.98
N LEU A 16 -3.72 -24.61 -45.90
CA LEU A 16 -2.62 -24.77 -46.89
C LEU A 16 -1.31 -24.49 -46.12
N THR A 17 -0.51 -25.50 -45.77
CA THR A 17 0.67 -26.09 -46.45
C THR A 17 1.96 -25.26 -46.46
N ALA A 18 3.04 -25.97 -46.14
CA ALA A 18 4.42 -25.54 -45.94
C ALA A 18 5.26 -25.39 -47.23
N VAL A 19 6.31 -24.54 -47.16
CA VAL A 19 7.61 -24.58 -47.88
C VAL A 19 8.53 -23.68 -47.02
N GLY A 20 9.81 -23.91 -46.67
CA GLY A 20 10.88 -24.77 -47.16
C GLY A 20 12.18 -23.94 -47.22
N SER A 21 13.18 -24.33 -46.42
CA SER A 21 14.64 -24.28 -46.69
C SER A 21 15.36 -22.97 -47.12
N ASN A 22 16.34 -22.54 -46.31
CA ASN A 22 17.80 -22.45 -46.59
C ASN A 22 18.47 -21.39 -45.68
N CYS A 23 19.38 -21.75 -44.77
CA CYS A 23 20.79 -22.13 -44.99
C CYS A 23 21.66 -21.00 -45.57
N ARG A 24 22.43 -20.32 -44.70
CA ARG A 24 23.71 -19.63 -45.00
C ARG A 24 24.54 -19.59 -43.71
N ARG A 25 25.33 -20.64 -43.47
CA ARG A 25 26.80 -20.70 -43.68
C ARG A 25 27.60 -19.71 -42.84
N HIS A 26 28.20 -20.27 -41.79
CA HIS A 26 29.39 -19.80 -41.09
C HIS A 26 30.51 -19.39 -42.04
N VAL A 27 31.19 -18.30 -41.71
CA VAL A 27 32.60 -18.08 -42.07
C VAL A 27 33.36 -17.87 -40.77
N ALA A 28 33.99 -18.93 -40.28
CA ALA A 28 34.95 -18.88 -39.19
C ALA A 28 36.35 -18.87 -39.81
N ALA A 29 37.03 -17.73 -39.75
CA ALA A 29 38.43 -17.61 -40.15
C ALA A 29 39.32 -18.14 -39.01
N ARG A 30 39.94 -19.30 -39.22
CA ARG A 30 41.01 -19.83 -38.38
C ARG A 30 42.31 -19.11 -38.70
N PHE A 31 42.91 -18.45 -37.71
CA PHE A 31 44.31 -18.03 -37.75
C PHE A 31 45.17 -18.99 -36.92
N LEU A 32 46.25 -19.48 -37.54
CA LEU A 32 47.26 -20.37 -36.94
C LEU A 32 48.24 -19.58 -36.07
N PRO A 33 48.77 -20.15 -34.96
CA PRO A 33 49.74 -19.48 -34.10
C PRO A 33 51.20 -19.70 -34.57
N VAL A 34 52.04 -18.67 -34.42
CA VAL A 34 53.50 -18.71 -34.67
C VAL A 34 54.25 -18.41 -33.35
N PRO A 35 55.42 -19.02 -33.06
CA PRO A 35 55.92 -19.17 -31.70
C PRO A 35 56.98 -18.14 -31.22
N ARG A 36 56.92 -17.88 -29.91
CA ARG A 36 57.94 -17.52 -28.90
C ARG A 36 59.06 -16.50 -29.24
N ARG A 37 59.20 -15.51 -28.33
CA ARG A 37 60.50 -15.20 -27.70
C ARG A 37 60.30 -14.67 -26.27
N ARG A 38 60.92 -15.35 -25.29
CA ARG A 38 61.06 -14.90 -23.90
C ARG A 38 62.16 -13.83 -23.84
N LEU A 39 61.84 -12.67 -23.29
CA LEU A 39 62.81 -11.71 -22.78
C LEU A 39 62.49 -11.49 -21.29
N ARG A 40 63.44 -11.81 -20.42
CA ARG A 40 63.41 -11.43 -18.99
C ARG A 40 63.97 -10.02 -18.88
N PRO A 41 63.26 -9.05 -18.27
CA PRO A 41 63.88 -7.83 -17.81
C PRO A 41 64.26 -7.94 -16.33
N SER A 42 65.43 -7.37 -16.06
CA SER A 42 66.06 -7.16 -14.76
C SER A 42 65.16 -6.39 -13.79
N MET A 43 65.25 -6.75 -12.52
CA MET A 43 64.61 -6.09 -11.40
C MET A 43 65.31 -4.75 -11.15
N MET A 44 64.63 -3.63 -11.41
CA MET A 44 64.96 -2.33 -10.84
C MET A 44 63.72 -1.83 -10.10
N SER A 45 63.79 -1.89 -8.78
CA SER A 45 62.78 -1.37 -7.87
C SER A 45 62.80 0.15 -7.90
N LEU A 46 61.81 0.75 -8.55
CA LEU A 46 61.36 2.10 -8.26
C LEU A 46 60.01 1.97 -7.56
N GLN A 47 60.00 2.34 -6.28
CA GLN A 47 58.79 2.54 -5.51
C GLN A 47 57.98 3.65 -6.18
N VAL A 48 56.99 3.25 -6.98
CA VAL A 48 55.84 4.10 -7.26
C VAL A 48 54.85 3.75 -6.15
N GLY A 49 54.61 4.70 -5.25
CA GLY A 49 53.51 4.61 -4.32
C GLY A 49 52.22 4.42 -5.13
N ASN A 50 51.68 3.21 -5.15
CA ASN A 50 50.31 2.97 -5.51
C ASN A 50 49.45 3.40 -4.32
N GLU A 51 49.39 4.70 -4.07
CA GLU A 51 48.20 5.27 -3.44
C GLU A 51 47.18 5.46 -4.57
N THR A 52 46.50 4.37 -4.90
CA THR A 52 45.19 4.47 -5.54
C THR A 52 44.29 5.22 -4.55
N PRO A 53 43.74 6.40 -4.85
CA PRO A 53 42.68 6.93 -4.02
C PRO A 53 41.50 5.99 -4.19
N SER A 54 41.26 5.15 -3.18
CA SER A 54 40.03 4.39 -3.05
C SER A 54 38.92 5.36 -2.69
N SER A 55 38.54 6.25 -3.62
CA SER A 55 37.42 7.17 -3.45
C SER A 55 36.12 6.49 -3.86
N THR A 56 35.87 5.30 -3.31
CA THR A 56 34.56 4.66 -3.42
C THR A 56 33.57 5.46 -2.57
N VAL A 57 32.41 5.76 -3.13
CA VAL A 57 31.32 6.40 -2.40
C VAL A 57 30.88 5.43 -1.29
N ASP A 58 30.79 5.93 -0.06
CA ASP A 58 30.26 5.14 1.06
C ASP A 58 28.73 5.12 0.99
N MET A 59 28.21 4.14 0.27
CA MET A 59 26.77 3.97 0.05
C MET A 59 26.04 3.55 1.33
N GLU A 60 26.71 2.83 2.24
CA GLU A 60 26.13 2.43 3.53
C GLU A 60 25.92 3.66 4.43
N GLN A 61 26.89 4.57 4.45
CA GLN A 61 26.75 5.86 5.12
C GLN A 61 25.57 6.67 4.55
N LEU A 62 25.40 6.69 3.23
CA LEU A 62 24.29 7.41 2.58
C LEU A 62 22.93 6.76 2.86
N VAL A 63 22.85 5.42 2.92
CA VAL A 63 21.64 4.72 3.38
C VAL A 63 21.33 5.12 4.83
N GLY A 64 22.33 5.09 5.71
CA GLY A 64 22.19 5.51 7.11
C GLY A 64 21.78 6.98 7.26
N PHE A 65 22.23 7.84 6.35
CA PHE A 65 21.80 9.23 6.26
C PHE A 65 20.30 9.32 5.93
N LEU A 66 19.80 8.59 4.92
CA LEU A 66 18.37 8.65 4.55
C LEU A 66 17.44 8.20 5.67
N TYR A 67 17.84 7.21 6.48
CA TYR A 67 17.08 6.83 7.67
C TYR A 67 17.01 7.91 8.75
N LYS A 68 17.99 8.82 8.78
CA LYS A 68 17.98 9.97 9.67
C LYS A 68 17.25 11.15 9.05
N ASP A 69 17.40 11.38 7.75
CA ASP A 69 16.94 12.59 7.06
C ASP A 69 15.47 12.53 6.63
N LEU A 70 15.04 11.45 5.96
CA LEU A 70 13.71 11.37 5.37
C LEU A 70 12.53 11.39 6.38
N PRO A 71 12.65 10.85 7.61
CA PRO A 71 11.59 11.03 8.62
C PRO A 71 11.31 12.50 8.95
N HIS A 72 12.29 13.39 8.75
CA HIS A 72 12.17 14.83 8.98
C HIS A 72 11.68 15.62 7.76
N LEU A 73 11.28 14.93 6.68
CA LEU A 73 10.85 15.55 5.42
C LEU A 73 9.82 16.66 5.61
N PHE A 74 8.91 16.50 6.57
CA PHE A 74 7.81 17.44 6.80
C PHE A 74 7.78 18.08 8.19
N ASP A 75 8.80 17.90 9.02
CA ASP A 75 8.88 18.55 10.33
C ASP A 75 9.77 19.81 10.28
N ASP A 76 10.05 20.39 11.44
CA ASP A 76 10.83 21.64 11.55
C ASP A 76 12.33 21.44 11.35
N GLN A 77 12.84 20.21 11.48
CA GLN A 77 14.22 19.89 11.14
C GLN A 77 14.41 19.91 9.62
N GLY A 78 13.47 19.34 8.87
CA GLY A 78 13.51 19.33 7.42
C GLY A 78 14.67 18.49 6.85
N ILE A 79 14.90 18.65 5.55
CA ILE A 79 15.92 17.92 4.79
C ILE A 79 17.27 18.63 4.83
N ASP A 80 18.35 17.90 5.13
CA ASP A 80 19.71 18.40 5.07
C ASP A 80 20.17 18.60 3.62
N ARG A 81 20.15 19.87 3.21
CA ARG A 81 20.53 20.32 1.87
C ARG A 81 21.96 19.95 1.47
N THR A 82 22.86 19.74 2.44
CA THR A 82 24.28 19.52 2.16
C THR A 82 24.55 18.18 1.49
N ALA A 83 23.66 17.20 1.70
CA ALA A 83 23.73 15.86 1.10
C ALA A 83 23.27 15.81 -0.37
N TYR A 84 22.76 16.91 -0.93
CA TYR A 84 22.19 16.97 -2.29
C TYR A 84 23.01 17.90 -3.19
N ASP A 85 23.12 17.53 -4.47
CA ASP A 85 23.65 18.43 -5.51
C ASP A 85 22.69 19.61 -5.73
N GLU A 86 23.21 20.79 -6.08
CA GLU A 86 22.36 21.96 -6.35
C GLU A 86 21.35 21.71 -7.48
N ARG A 87 21.78 20.92 -8.49
CA ARG A 87 21.00 20.51 -9.67
C ARG A 87 20.46 19.08 -9.54
N VAL A 88 19.98 18.72 -8.37
CA VAL A 88 19.27 17.46 -8.15
C VAL A 88 17.95 17.43 -8.94
N LYS A 89 17.69 16.31 -9.63
CA LYS A 89 16.45 16.08 -10.37
C LYS A 89 15.45 15.31 -9.52
N PHE A 90 14.34 15.93 -9.17
CA PHE A 90 13.19 15.28 -8.56
C PHE A 90 12.12 15.04 -9.62
N ARG A 91 11.61 13.81 -9.66
CA ARG A 91 10.57 13.39 -10.59
C ARG A 91 9.58 12.51 -9.83
N ASP A 92 8.31 12.82 -9.95
CA ASP A 92 7.21 11.94 -9.59
C ASP A 92 6.17 11.95 -10.74
N PRO A 93 5.10 11.14 -10.69
CA PRO A 93 4.11 11.06 -11.76
C PRO A 93 3.42 12.39 -12.10
N ILE A 94 3.37 13.37 -11.19
CA ILE A 94 2.64 14.64 -11.32
C ILE A 94 3.50 15.91 -11.13
N THR A 95 4.69 15.82 -10.53
CA THR A 95 5.61 16.94 -10.29
C THR A 95 7.02 16.69 -10.83
N LYS A 96 7.72 17.79 -11.14
CA LYS A 96 9.14 17.76 -11.51
C LYS A 96 9.86 19.00 -10.98
N HIS A 97 11.07 18.81 -10.46
CA HIS A 97 11.97 19.88 -10.06
C HIS A 97 13.41 19.54 -10.46
N ASP A 98 14.18 20.55 -10.86
CA ASP A 98 15.58 20.37 -11.31
C ASP A 98 16.60 21.04 -10.37
N THR A 99 16.13 21.46 -9.19
CA THR A 99 16.97 22.07 -8.16
C THR A 99 16.51 21.65 -6.78
N ILE A 100 17.45 21.61 -5.82
CA ILE A 100 17.13 21.35 -4.41
C ILE A 100 16.19 22.41 -3.84
N SER A 101 16.35 23.67 -4.24
CA SER A 101 15.46 24.76 -3.80
C SER A 101 14.02 24.58 -4.28
N GLY A 102 13.81 24.12 -5.52
CA GLY A 102 12.47 23.85 -6.05
C GLY A 102 11.76 22.72 -5.29
N TYR A 103 12.50 21.66 -4.95
CA TYR A 103 12.00 20.55 -4.14
C TYR A 103 11.59 20.98 -2.73
N LEU A 104 12.46 21.72 -2.04
CA LEU A 104 12.16 22.21 -0.69
C LEU A 104 11.00 23.21 -0.67
N PHE A 105 10.84 24.02 -1.73
CA PHE A 105 9.67 24.85 -1.91
C PHE A 105 8.39 24.00 -2.03
N ASN A 106 8.43 22.91 -2.81
CA ASN A 106 7.28 22.00 -2.93
C ASN A 106 6.94 21.33 -1.59
N ILE A 107 7.93 20.83 -0.85
CA ILE A 107 7.74 20.30 0.51
C ILE A 107 7.07 21.34 1.41
N SER A 108 7.59 22.57 1.41
CA SER A 108 7.03 23.66 2.22
C SER A 108 5.58 23.98 1.83
N LEU A 109 5.28 24.02 0.53
CA LEU A 109 3.91 24.18 0.03
C LEU A 109 3.00 23.05 0.54
N LEU A 110 3.45 21.80 0.45
CA LEU A 110 2.68 20.64 0.93
C LEU A 110 2.45 20.71 2.45
N LYS A 111 3.45 21.07 3.25
CA LYS A 111 3.29 21.29 4.72
C LYS A 111 2.26 22.35 5.06
N ASN A 112 2.13 23.38 4.22
CA ASN A 112 1.19 24.48 4.48
C ASN A 112 -0.25 24.13 4.09
N VAL A 113 -0.42 23.20 3.15
CA VAL A 113 -1.73 22.84 2.58
C VAL A 113 -2.28 21.55 3.21
N PHE A 114 -1.40 20.63 3.61
CA PHE A 114 -1.72 19.32 4.16
C PHE A 114 -1.12 19.14 5.56
N THR A 115 -1.60 18.14 6.28
CA THR A 115 -0.90 17.55 7.43
C THR A 115 -0.29 16.23 6.97
N PRO A 116 0.97 16.25 6.47
CA PRO A 116 1.66 15.07 6.00
C PRO A 116 2.20 14.23 7.16
N ASP A 117 2.09 12.91 7.02
CA ASP A 117 2.75 11.89 7.82
C ASP A 117 3.54 11.00 6.86
N PHE A 118 4.86 10.99 7.00
CA PHE A 118 5.78 10.25 6.14
C PHE A 118 6.45 9.13 6.92
N GLN A 119 6.44 7.94 6.34
CA GLN A 119 6.96 6.74 6.94
C GLN A 119 7.93 6.06 5.98
N LEU A 120 9.21 6.04 6.34
CA LEU A 120 10.23 5.27 5.64
C LEU A 120 10.23 3.83 6.19
N HIS A 121 9.89 2.86 5.34
CA HIS A 121 9.91 1.44 5.71
C HIS A 121 11.31 0.86 5.61
N TRP A 122 11.98 1.12 4.49
CA TRP A 122 13.39 0.74 4.32
C TRP A 122 14.12 1.60 3.28
N ALA A 123 15.45 1.60 3.36
CA ALA A 123 16.36 2.12 2.35
C ALA A 123 17.50 1.12 2.12
N LYS A 124 17.79 0.78 0.86
CA LYS A 124 18.78 -0.25 0.50
C LYS A 124 19.55 0.17 -0.76
N GLN A 125 20.84 -0.11 -0.80
CA GLN A 125 21.63 0.06 -2.02
C GLN A 125 21.13 -0.94 -3.08
N THR A 126 20.82 -0.45 -4.27
CA THR A 126 20.26 -1.25 -5.39
C THR A 126 21.11 -1.20 -6.65
N GLY A 127 22.08 -0.27 -6.70
CA GLY A 127 23.12 -0.21 -7.73
C GLY A 127 24.41 0.42 -7.20
N PRO A 128 25.46 0.53 -8.03
CA PRO A 128 26.76 1.06 -7.59
C PRO A 128 26.69 2.45 -6.96
N TYR A 129 25.81 3.30 -7.49
CA TYR A 129 25.55 4.66 -7.00
C TYR A 129 24.05 4.93 -6.91
N GLU A 130 23.28 3.91 -6.50
CA GLU A 130 21.82 3.97 -6.45
C GLU A 130 21.30 3.38 -5.14
N ILE A 131 20.42 4.12 -4.47
CA ILE A 131 19.70 3.69 -3.27
C ILE A 131 18.22 3.71 -3.61
N THR A 132 17.53 2.62 -3.31
CA THR A 132 16.08 2.58 -3.37
C THR A 132 15.52 2.68 -1.96
N THR A 133 14.44 3.46 -1.80
CA THR A 133 13.68 3.53 -0.56
C THR A 133 12.25 3.03 -0.78
N ARG A 134 11.61 2.57 0.29
CA ARG A 134 10.19 2.19 0.33
C ARG A 134 9.49 3.00 1.38
N TRP A 135 8.38 3.64 1.02
CA TRP A 135 7.73 4.61 1.89
C TRP A 135 6.21 4.60 1.77
N THR A 136 5.56 5.12 2.81
CA THR A 136 4.16 5.52 2.83
C THR A 136 4.09 6.99 3.20
N MET A 137 3.29 7.77 2.47
CA MET A 137 2.98 9.16 2.77
C MET A 137 1.47 9.32 2.87
N VAL A 138 0.99 9.74 4.03
CA VAL A 138 -0.41 10.08 4.27
C VAL A 138 -0.52 11.60 4.37
N MET A 139 -1.37 12.21 3.57
CA MET A 139 -1.58 13.66 3.55
C MET A 139 -3.04 13.98 3.82
N ASN A 140 -3.31 14.61 4.96
CA ASN A 140 -4.65 15.09 5.28
C ASN A 140 -4.84 16.50 4.76
N PHE A 141 -5.84 16.73 3.90
CA PHE A 141 -6.03 18.03 3.29
C PHE A 141 -6.84 18.98 4.18
N SER A 142 -6.15 19.91 4.85
CA SER A 142 -6.72 20.74 5.91
C SER A 142 -7.64 21.87 5.43
N LEU A 143 -7.58 22.27 4.15
CA LEU A 143 -8.38 23.39 3.62
C LEU A 143 -9.82 23.00 3.25
N LEU A 144 -10.11 21.71 3.07
CA LEU A 144 -11.45 21.24 2.71
C LEU A 144 -12.24 20.84 3.98
N PRO A 145 -13.55 21.17 4.06
CA PRO A 145 -14.35 20.89 5.25
C PRO A 145 -14.39 19.40 5.67
N TRP A 146 -14.22 18.49 4.71
CA TRP A 146 -14.25 17.04 4.95
C TRP A 146 -12.87 16.40 5.11
N LYS A 147 -11.80 17.19 5.08
CA LYS A 147 -10.41 16.78 5.33
C LYS A 147 -10.03 15.46 4.65
N PRO A 148 -10.07 15.37 3.31
CA PRO A 148 -9.76 14.13 2.63
C PRO A 148 -8.34 13.68 2.93
N GLU A 149 -8.19 12.38 3.15
CA GLU A 149 -6.93 11.69 3.38
C GLU A 149 -6.43 11.15 2.04
N LEU A 150 -5.29 11.65 1.58
CA LEU A 150 -4.59 11.13 0.42
C LEU A 150 -3.46 10.23 0.90
N VAL A 151 -3.34 9.04 0.35
CA VAL A 151 -2.34 8.05 0.72
C VAL A 151 -1.52 7.71 -0.51
N PHE A 152 -0.21 7.84 -0.42
CA PHE A 152 0.72 7.44 -1.46
C PHE A 152 1.66 6.41 -0.88
N THR A 153 1.86 5.30 -1.59
CA THR A 153 2.89 4.33 -1.25
C THR A 153 3.70 4.06 -2.48
N GLY A 154 4.96 3.73 -2.30
CA GLY A 154 5.84 3.58 -3.43
C GLY A 154 7.29 3.37 -3.06
N THR A 155 8.11 3.51 -4.09
CA THR A 155 9.56 3.46 -3.97
C THR A 155 10.19 4.70 -4.56
N SER A 156 11.27 5.17 -3.96
CA SER A 156 12.11 6.22 -4.53
C SER A 156 13.44 5.65 -4.98
N ILE A 157 13.81 5.87 -6.23
CA ILE A 157 15.14 5.55 -6.76
C ILE A 157 15.99 6.81 -6.68
N MET A 158 17.00 6.78 -5.82
CA MET A 158 17.90 7.90 -5.55
C MET A 158 19.28 7.62 -6.13
N ALA A 159 19.70 8.46 -7.08
CA ALA A 159 21.03 8.35 -7.68
C ALA A 159 22.03 9.25 -6.95
N VAL A 160 23.26 8.76 -6.81
CA VAL A 160 24.38 9.45 -6.18
C VAL A 160 25.41 9.81 -7.22
N ASN A 161 25.90 11.04 -7.18
CA ASN A 161 26.99 11.49 -8.02
C ASN A 161 28.33 10.99 -7.42
N PRO A 162 29.11 10.17 -8.13
CA PRO A 162 30.36 9.62 -7.60
C PRO A 162 31.46 10.65 -7.36
N GLU A 163 31.41 11.79 -8.05
CA GLU A 163 32.40 12.86 -7.92
C GLU A 163 32.11 13.73 -6.70
N THR A 164 30.85 14.13 -6.51
CA THR A 164 30.44 15.01 -5.40
C THR A 164 30.06 14.24 -4.15
N LYS A 165 29.77 12.93 -4.28
CA LYS A 165 29.25 12.03 -3.24
C LYS A 165 27.87 12.44 -2.69
N LYS A 166 27.10 13.17 -3.50
CA LYS A 166 25.78 13.73 -3.13
C LYS A 166 24.66 13.13 -3.96
N PHE A 167 23.44 13.20 -3.45
CA PHE A 167 22.25 12.82 -4.21
C PHE A 167 22.02 13.79 -5.38
N CYS A 168 21.91 13.27 -6.58
CA CYS A 168 21.75 14.05 -7.82
C CYS A 168 20.46 13.76 -8.57
N SER A 169 19.73 12.70 -8.20
CA SER A 169 18.40 12.39 -8.75
C SER A 169 17.55 11.65 -7.73
N HIS A 170 16.24 11.86 -7.82
CA HIS A 170 15.22 11.21 -7.01
C HIS A 170 14.00 10.96 -7.92
N LEU A 171 13.71 9.69 -8.18
CA LEU A 171 12.58 9.25 -8.98
C LEU A 171 11.58 8.50 -8.09
N ASP A 172 10.41 9.09 -7.89
CA ASP A 172 9.32 8.52 -7.10
C ASP A 172 8.37 7.72 -7.99
N LEU A 173 8.16 6.46 -7.61
CA LEU A 173 7.25 5.52 -8.27
C LEU A 173 6.12 5.16 -7.31
N TRP A 174 4.88 5.31 -7.74
CA TRP A 174 3.68 5.02 -6.94
C TRP A 174 3.14 3.62 -7.25
N ASP A 175 2.74 2.89 -6.20
CA ASP A 175 2.13 1.56 -6.34
C ASP A 175 0.71 1.59 -6.96
N SER A 176 0.04 2.75 -6.91
CA SER A 176 -1.35 2.89 -7.33
C SER A 176 -1.52 3.06 -8.84
N ILE A 177 -0.42 3.22 -9.59
CA ILE A 177 -0.44 3.48 -11.03
C ILE A 177 0.55 2.61 -11.78
N ASN A 178 0.29 2.33 -13.05
CA ASN A 178 1.22 1.58 -13.89
C ASN A 178 2.20 2.52 -14.60
N ASN A 179 1.71 3.65 -15.12
CA ASN A 179 2.54 4.64 -15.78
C ASN A 179 3.05 5.69 -14.78
N ASN A 180 4.31 5.51 -14.36
CA ASN A 180 5.00 6.41 -13.45
C ASN A 180 5.82 7.51 -14.16
N ASP A 181 5.81 7.55 -15.49
CA ASP A 181 6.51 8.60 -16.22
C ASP A 181 5.83 9.96 -16.01
N TYR A 182 6.64 10.99 -15.74
CA TYR A 182 6.15 12.35 -15.74
C TYR A 182 5.87 12.81 -17.20
N PHE A 183 4.70 13.35 -17.54
CA PHE A 183 3.51 13.60 -16.73
C PHE A 183 2.47 12.48 -16.89
N SER A 184 1.96 11.96 -15.78
CA SER A 184 1.01 10.84 -15.75
C SER A 184 -0.42 11.31 -15.52
N LEU A 185 -1.27 11.15 -16.55
CA LEU A 185 -2.72 11.33 -16.40
C LEU A 185 -3.33 10.33 -15.41
N GLU A 186 -2.76 9.12 -15.32
CA GLU A 186 -3.17 8.09 -14.36
C GLU A 186 -2.94 8.58 -12.92
N GLY A 187 -1.77 9.19 -12.66
CA GLY A 187 -1.43 9.81 -11.38
C GLY A 187 -2.41 10.93 -10.98
N LEU A 188 -2.74 11.84 -11.90
CA LEU A 188 -3.75 12.87 -11.62
C LEU A 188 -5.12 12.27 -11.27
N VAL A 189 -5.60 11.31 -12.06
CA VAL A 189 -6.89 10.65 -11.82
C VAL A 189 -6.87 9.93 -10.47
N ASP A 190 -5.75 9.34 -10.07
CA ASP A 190 -5.57 8.72 -8.76
C ASP A 190 -5.75 9.74 -7.62
N VAL A 191 -5.13 10.92 -7.72
CA VAL A 191 -5.31 12.02 -6.76
C VAL A 191 -6.79 12.45 -6.69
N PHE A 192 -7.43 12.68 -7.83
CA PHE A 192 -8.84 13.10 -7.86
C PHE A 192 -9.78 12.06 -7.24
N LYS A 193 -9.53 10.76 -7.44
CA LYS A 193 -10.32 9.68 -6.81
C LYS A 193 -10.22 9.72 -5.29
N GLN A 194 -9.05 10.05 -4.74
CA GLN A 194 -8.82 10.14 -3.30
C GLN A 194 -9.53 11.33 -2.66
N LEU A 195 -9.80 12.40 -3.41
CA LEU A 195 -10.57 13.56 -2.95
C LEU A 195 -12.08 13.29 -2.78
N ARG A 196 -12.56 12.08 -3.11
CA ARG A 196 -13.96 11.70 -2.94
C ARG A 196 -14.41 11.92 -1.49
N LEU A 197 -15.58 12.54 -1.36
CA LEU A 197 -16.20 12.81 -0.06
C LEU A 197 -16.68 11.52 0.62
N TYR A 198 -16.07 11.20 1.75
CA TYR A 198 -16.52 10.17 2.69
C TYR A 198 -16.79 10.82 4.04
N LYS A 199 -17.96 10.54 4.63
CA LYS A 199 -18.25 10.93 6.00
C LYS A 199 -17.58 9.93 6.94
N THR A 200 -16.49 10.31 7.58
CA THR A 200 -15.91 9.52 8.67
C THR A 200 -16.27 10.18 10.00
N PRO A 201 -16.94 9.49 10.94
CA PRO A 201 -17.20 10.04 12.27
C PRO A 201 -15.89 10.28 13.02
N ASP A 202 -15.88 11.31 13.87
CA ASP A 202 -14.80 11.57 14.82
C ASP A 202 -14.94 10.64 16.04
N LEU A 203 -14.65 9.37 15.83
CA LEU A 203 -14.66 8.31 16.83
C LEU A 203 -13.37 7.51 16.71
N GLU A 204 -12.91 6.96 17.83
CA GLU A 204 -11.71 6.13 17.84
C GLU A 204 -11.87 4.92 16.91
N THR A 205 -10.79 4.57 16.20
CA THR A 205 -10.70 3.45 15.26
C THR A 205 -9.57 2.50 15.65
N PRO A 206 -9.70 1.18 15.38
CA PRO A 206 -8.57 0.26 15.55
C PRO A 206 -7.35 0.78 14.77
N LYS A 207 -6.20 0.81 15.45
CA LYS A 207 -4.95 1.33 14.91
C LYS A 207 -4.40 0.41 13.83
N TYR A 208 -4.00 1.00 12.71
CA TYR A 208 -3.30 0.30 11.65
C TYR A 208 -2.34 1.24 10.92
N GLN A 209 -1.32 0.65 10.29
CA GLN A 209 -0.40 1.31 9.38
C GLN A 209 -0.70 0.87 7.94
N ILE A 210 -0.80 1.81 6.99
CA ILE A 210 -0.92 1.47 5.57
C ILE A 210 0.48 1.18 5.01
N LEU A 211 0.68 -0.04 4.51
CA LEU A 211 1.97 -0.50 3.99
C LEU A 211 2.07 -0.39 2.47
N LYS A 212 0.96 -0.63 1.78
CA LYS A 212 0.89 -0.59 0.32
C LYS A 212 -0.51 -0.17 -0.11
N ARG A 213 -0.62 0.68 -1.12
CA ARG A 213 -1.87 1.11 -1.73
C ARG A 213 -1.78 0.90 -3.23
N THR A 214 -2.56 -0.06 -3.72
CA THR A 214 -2.71 -0.30 -5.16
C THR A 214 -3.84 0.57 -5.72
N ALA A 215 -4.11 0.47 -7.02
CA ALA A 215 -5.28 1.08 -7.63
C ALA A 215 -6.63 0.60 -7.03
N ASN A 216 -6.65 -0.61 -6.45
CA ASN A 216 -7.89 -1.31 -6.10
C ASN A 216 -8.05 -1.57 -4.59
N TYR A 217 -6.95 -1.64 -3.84
CA TYR A 217 -6.98 -1.97 -2.41
C TYR A 217 -5.76 -1.45 -1.66
N GLU A 218 -5.87 -1.41 -0.33
CA GLU A 218 -4.77 -1.12 0.59
C GLU A 218 -4.38 -2.39 1.33
N VAL A 219 -3.09 -2.57 1.59
CA VAL A 219 -2.57 -3.51 2.59
C VAL A 219 -2.24 -2.73 3.85
N ARG A 220 -2.80 -3.19 4.97
CA ARG A 220 -2.69 -2.55 6.28
C ARG A 220 -2.13 -3.54 7.29
N LYS A 221 -1.34 -3.06 8.24
CA LYS A 221 -0.91 -3.79 9.43
C LYS A 221 -1.69 -3.28 10.64
N TYR A 222 -2.62 -4.09 11.14
CA TYR A 222 -3.40 -3.79 12.33
C TYR A 222 -2.64 -4.16 13.60
N GLU A 223 -2.68 -3.27 14.59
CA GLU A 223 -2.31 -3.61 15.97
C GLU A 223 -3.36 -4.57 16.58
N PRO A 224 -3.03 -5.33 17.63
CA PRO A 224 -4.04 -6.08 18.38
C PRO A 224 -5.12 -5.15 18.95
N PHE A 225 -6.38 -5.58 18.91
CA PHE A 225 -7.50 -4.83 19.48
C PHE A 225 -8.54 -5.78 20.08
N ILE A 226 -9.33 -5.27 21.02
CA ILE A 226 -10.41 -6.04 21.67
C ILE A 226 -11.73 -5.69 21.01
N VAL A 227 -12.58 -6.69 20.79
CA VAL A 227 -13.95 -6.51 20.35
C VAL A 227 -14.91 -7.10 21.36
N VAL A 228 -16.10 -6.51 21.45
CA VAL A 228 -17.30 -7.19 21.94
C VAL A 228 -18.08 -7.69 20.74
N GLU A 229 -18.47 -8.96 20.75
CA GLU A 229 -19.14 -9.62 19.63
C GLU A 229 -20.37 -10.43 20.03
N THR A 230 -21.28 -10.61 19.08
CA THR A 230 -22.42 -11.52 19.18
C THR A 230 -22.77 -12.05 17.79
N ASN A 231 -23.58 -13.10 17.73
CA ASN A 231 -24.01 -13.69 16.46
C ASN A 231 -24.82 -12.70 15.62
N GLY A 232 -24.49 -12.62 14.33
CA GLY A 232 -25.21 -11.88 13.31
C GLY A 232 -25.97 -12.81 12.36
N ASP A 233 -26.83 -12.23 11.53
CA ASP A 233 -27.64 -12.94 10.54
C ASP A 233 -26.94 -13.08 9.18
N LYS A 234 -26.30 -12.01 8.71
CA LYS A 234 -25.57 -11.94 7.43
C LYS A 234 -24.58 -10.77 7.44
N LEU A 235 -23.66 -10.71 6.48
CA LEU A 235 -22.63 -9.67 6.41
C LEU A 235 -23.20 -8.24 6.37
N SER A 236 -24.20 -8.01 5.52
CA SER A 236 -24.89 -6.72 5.42
C SER A 236 -25.89 -6.45 6.57
N GLY A 237 -26.15 -7.47 7.40
CA GLY A 237 -27.16 -7.46 8.44
C GLY A 237 -26.80 -6.59 9.64
N SER A 238 -27.79 -6.29 10.47
CA SER A 238 -27.61 -5.54 11.72
C SER A 238 -28.13 -6.30 12.94
N SER A 239 -28.52 -7.57 12.76
CA SER A 239 -28.90 -8.44 13.87
C SER A 239 -27.75 -8.56 14.87
N GLY A 240 -28.05 -8.44 16.15
CA GLY A 240 -27.04 -8.45 17.21
C GLY A 240 -26.39 -7.09 17.51
N PHE A 241 -26.52 -6.08 16.64
CA PHE A 241 -25.96 -4.75 16.91
C PHE A 241 -26.43 -4.17 18.25
N ASN A 242 -27.73 -4.26 18.53
CA ASN A 242 -28.31 -3.75 19.78
C ASN A 242 -27.79 -4.48 21.03
N ASN A 243 -27.33 -5.72 20.90
CA ASN A 243 -26.76 -6.50 22.01
C ASN A 243 -25.36 -5.98 22.35
N VAL A 244 -24.47 -5.89 21.35
CA VAL A 244 -23.11 -5.33 21.53
C VAL A 244 -23.13 -3.84 21.88
N ALA A 245 -24.05 -3.06 21.30
CA ALA A 245 -24.26 -1.67 21.68
C ALA A 245 -24.80 -1.56 23.12
N GLY A 246 -25.72 -2.44 23.51
CA GLY A 246 -26.21 -2.51 24.88
C GLY A 246 -25.10 -2.71 25.90
N TYR A 247 -24.15 -3.61 25.61
CA TYR A 247 -22.98 -3.86 26.45
C TYR A 247 -22.17 -2.57 26.72
N ILE A 248 -21.80 -1.83 25.67
CA ILE A 248 -21.02 -0.58 25.83
C ILE A 248 -21.84 0.54 26.48
N PHE A 249 -23.17 0.50 26.41
CA PHE A 249 -24.05 1.49 27.04
C PHE A 249 -24.55 1.10 28.44
N GLY A 250 -23.89 0.14 29.10
CA GLY A 250 -24.14 -0.19 30.51
C GLY A 250 -24.92 -1.48 30.76
N LYS A 251 -25.23 -2.29 29.74
CA LYS A 251 -25.75 -3.66 29.94
C LYS A 251 -24.62 -4.66 30.17
N ASN A 252 -23.79 -4.37 31.17
CA ASN A 252 -22.67 -5.18 31.62
C ASN A 252 -22.68 -5.25 33.16
N SER A 253 -21.85 -6.12 33.74
CA SER A 253 -21.90 -6.45 35.18
C SER A 253 -21.63 -5.26 36.10
N ARG A 254 -21.02 -4.18 35.59
CA ARG A 254 -20.69 -2.97 36.34
C ARG A 254 -21.55 -1.76 35.99
N MET A 255 -22.52 -1.91 35.08
CA MET A 255 -23.27 -0.78 34.49
C MET A 255 -22.37 0.32 33.90
N GLU A 256 -21.15 -0.04 33.50
CA GLU A 256 -20.14 0.89 33.00
C GLU A 256 -20.50 1.34 31.58
N LYS A 257 -20.38 2.64 31.31
CA LYS A 257 -20.47 3.16 29.95
C LYS A 257 -19.08 3.19 29.32
N ILE A 258 -18.93 2.48 28.20
CA ILE A 258 -17.73 2.40 27.39
C ILE A 258 -17.94 3.28 26.15
N PRO A 259 -17.00 4.17 25.80
CA PRO A 259 -17.11 4.98 24.59
C PRO A 259 -17.33 4.15 23.32
N MET A 260 -18.18 4.64 22.43
CA MET A 260 -18.39 4.06 21.11
C MET A 260 -17.16 4.27 20.22
N THR A 261 -16.90 3.31 19.34
CA THR A 261 -15.82 3.36 18.35
C THR A 261 -16.38 3.16 16.93
N THR A 262 -15.55 3.39 15.93
CA THR A 262 -15.85 3.11 14.52
C THR A 262 -14.70 2.31 13.91
N PRO A 263 -14.92 1.43 12.92
CA PRO A 263 -16.21 0.99 12.39
C PRO A 263 -16.90 -0.04 13.31
N VAL A 264 -18.19 -0.25 13.05
CA VAL A 264 -18.87 -1.48 13.45
C VAL A 264 -18.50 -2.55 12.43
N PHE A 265 -17.92 -3.65 12.90
CA PHE A 265 -17.59 -4.77 12.03
C PHE A 265 -18.71 -5.79 11.96
N THR A 266 -18.79 -6.47 10.82
CA THR A 266 -19.51 -7.73 10.69
C THR A 266 -18.56 -8.71 10.03
N GLN A 267 -18.20 -9.75 10.77
CA GLN A 267 -17.19 -10.72 10.38
C GLN A 267 -17.87 -12.04 10.00
N ALA A 268 -17.50 -12.58 8.84
CA ALA A 268 -17.78 -13.97 8.50
C ALA A 268 -16.48 -14.77 8.56
N THR A 269 -16.51 -15.95 9.16
CA THR A 269 -15.31 -16.79 9.41
C THR A 269 -15.19 -18.00 8.49
N ASP A 270 -16.21 -18.29 7.70
CA ASP A 270 -16.31 -19.42 6.78
C ASP A 270 -16.30 -18.96 5.32
N ALA A 271 -16.10 -19.91 4.39
CA ALA A 271 -16.06 -19.62 2.95
C ALA A 271 -17.42 -19.23 2.37
N GLU A 272 -18.52 -19.77 2.91
CA GLU A 272 -19.89 -19.46 2.46
C GLU A 272 -20.42 -18.11 3.00
N LEU A 273 -19.67 -17.52 3.92
CA LEU A 273 -19.98 -16.27 4.60
C LEU A 273 -21.28 -16.34 5.41
N SER A 274 -21.50 -17.49 6.08
CA SER A 274 -22.73 -17.83 6.80
C SER A 274 -22.58 -17.77 8.33
N SER A 275 -21.38 -18.03 8.84
CA SER A 275 -21.05 -17.92 10.26
C SER A 275 -20.64 -16.48 10.58
N VAL A 276 -21.63 -15.65 10.88
CA VAL A 276 -21.46 -14.20 11.01
C VAL A 276 -21.50 -13.74 12.47
N SER A 277 -20.61 -12.83 12.85
CA SER A 277 -20.69 -12.06 14.09
C SER A 277 -20.68 -10.56 13.83
N VAL A 278 -21.40 -9.80 14.67
CA VAL A 278 -21.36 -8.33 14.70
C VAL A 278 -20.47 -7.90 15.86
N GLN A 279 -19.57 -6.96 15.59
CA GLN A 279 -18.51 -6.58 16.53
C GLN A 279 -18.41 -5.06 16.69
N ILE A 280 -18.21 -4.61 17.92
CA ILE A 280 -17.78 -3.24 18.25
C ILE A 280 -16.39 -3.31 18.86
N VAL A 281 -15.49 -2.46 18.38
CA VAL A 281 -14.13 -2.36 18.93
C VAL A 281 -14.17 -1.66 20.28
N ILE A 282 -13.47 -2.19 21.27
CA ILE A 282 -13.29 -1.54 22.56
C ILE A 282 -12.21 -0.47 22.42
N PRO A 283 -12.40 0.75 22.97
CA PRO A 283 -11.37 1.79 22.98
C PRO A 283 -10.02 1.29 23.49
N SER A 284 -8.95 1.83 22.91
CA SER A 284 -7.57 1.47 23.29
C SER A 284 -7.26 1.84 24.75
N GLY A 285 -6.22 1.21 25.31
CA GLY A 285 -5.82 1.40 26.70
C GLY A 285 -6.65 0.59 27.72
N LYS A 286 -7.58 -0.25 27.27
CA LYS A 286 -8.26 -1.24 28.12
C LYS A 286 -7.69 -2.64 27.90
N ASP A 287 -7.53 -3.37 29.01
CA ASP A 287 -7.15 -4.79 29.00
C ASP A 287 -8.39 -5.68 29.06
N LEU A 288 -8.30 -6.87 28.47
CA LEU A 288 -9.42 -7.82 28.44
C LEU A 288 -9.89 -8.18 29.86
N SER A 289 -8.96 -8.32 30.81
CA SER A 289 -9.24 -8.66 32.21
C SER A 289 -9.86 -7.50 33.00
N SER A 290 -9.73 -6.25 32.53
CA SER A 290 -10.27 -5.09 33.23
C SER A 290 -11.69 -4.75 32.79
N LEU A 291 -12.20 -5.35 31.71
CA LEU A 291 -13.53 -5.10 31.16
C LEU A 291 -14.65 -5.75 32.00
N PRO A 292 -15.83 -5.12 32.08
CA PRO A 292 -16.97 -5.72 32.79
C PRO A 292 -17.48 -6.94 32.01
N MET A 293 -17.96 -7.96 32.71
CA MET A 293 -18.53 -9.13 32.04
C MET A 293 -19.85 -8.77 31.37
N PRO A 294 -20.16 -9.31 30.18
CA PRO A 294 -21.48 -9.18 29.59
C PRO A 294 -22.55 -9.84 30.46
N ASN A 295 -23.75 -9.23 30.52
CA ASN A 295 -24.89 -9.82 31.25
C ASN A 295 -25.63 -10.89 30.43
N GLU A 296 -25.42 -10.92 29.11
CA GLU A 296 -26.05 -11.87 28.19
C GLU A 296 -25.01 -12.89 27.72
N GLU A 297 -25.29 -14.20 27.86
CA GLU A 297 -24.35 -15.28 27.51
C GLU A 297 -23.94 -15.31 26.04
N LYS A 298 -24.77 -14.77 25.14
CA LYS A 298 -24.49 -14.69 23.69
C LYS A 298 -23.52 -13.56 23.30
N ILE A 299 -23.10 -12.74 24.26
CA ILE A 299 -22.16 -11.64 24.03
C ILE A 299 -20.80 -12.09 24.57
N ASN A 300 -19.77 -11.98 23.73
CA ASN A 300 -18.41 -12.39 24.07
C ASN A 300 -17.43 -11.24 23.89
N LEU A 301 -16.41 -11.20 24.74
CA LEU A 301 -15.24 -10.34 24.55
C LEU A 301 -14.13 -11.17 23.91
N LYS A 302 -13.53 -10.64 22.84
CA LYS A 302 -12.50 -11.34 22.08
C LYS A 302 -11.35 -10.40 21.77
N LYS A 303 -10.13 -10.90 21.93
CA LYS A 303 -8.94 -10.22 21.43
C LYS A 303 -8.68 -10.64 19.99
N SER A 304 -8.59 -9.66 19.10
CA SER A 304 -8.01 -9.82 17.77
C SER A 304 -6.51 -9.58 17.88
N GLU A 305 -5.69 -10.54 17.46
CA GLU A 305 -4.22 -10.40 17.49
C GLU A 305 -3.70 -9.42 16.42
N GLY A 306 -4.56 -8.88 15.57
CA GLY A 306 -4.16 -8.00 14.48
C GLY A 306 -3.42 -8.75 13.37
N GLY A 307 -2.51 -8.06 12.70
CA GLY A 307 -1.75 -8.60 11.57
C GLY A 307 -2.06 -7.89 10.26
N PHE A 308 -1.80 -8.56 9.14
CA PHE A 308 -1.95 -7.95 7.82
C PHE A 308 -3.34 -8.18 7.25
N ALA A 309 -3.96 -7.12 6.75
CA ALA A 309 -5.24 -7.19 6.07
C ALA A 309 -5.24 -6.36 4.81
N ALA A 310 -5.94 -6.85 3.80
CA ALA A 310 -6.27 -6.06 2.62
C ALA A 310 -7.64 -5.42 2.80
N ALA A 311 -7.81 -4.17 2.37
CA ALA A 311 -9.04 -3.43 2.51
C ALA A 311 -9.40 -2.70 1.22
N VAL A 312 -10.69 -2.77 0.84
CA VAL A 312 -11.27 -1.97 -0.24
C VAL A 312 -12.35 -1.05 0.30
N LYS A 313 -12.22 0.25 0.01
CA LYS A 313 -13.15 1.30 0.43
C LYS A 313 -14.22 1.55 -0.65
N PHE A 314 -15.48 1.67 -0.24
CA PHE A 314 -16.60 1.95 -1.15
C PHE A 314 -17.71 2.77 -0.49
N SER A 315 -18.48 3.48 -1.31
CA SER A 315 -19.69 4.20 -0.88
C SER A 315 -20.97 3.48 -1.30
N GLY A 316 -22.11 3.98 -0.83
CA GLY A 316 -23.42 3.39 -1.06
C GLY A 316 -23.94 2.59 0.13
N LYS A 317 -25.14 2.04 -0.03
CA LYS A 317 -25.71 1.13 0.96
C LYS A 317 -25.02 -0.24 0.81
N PRO A 318 -24.48 -0.82 1.89
CA PRO A 318 -23.78 -2.10 1.83
C PRO A 318 -24.79 -3.26 1.82
N THR A 319 -25.50 -3.45 0.71
CA THR A 319 -26.36 -4.63 0.54
C THR A 319 -25.52 -5.90 0.38
N GLU A 320 -26.11 -7.07 0.62
CA GLU A 320 -25.40 -8.35 0.54
C GLU A 320 -24.70 -8.54 -0.81
N ASP A 321 -25.38 -8.23 -1.92
CA ASP A 321 -24.81 -8.35 -3.27
C ASP A 321 -23.63 -7.41 -3.49
N VAL A 322 -23.71 -6.18 -2.99
CA VAL A 322 -22.62 -5.19 -3.10
C VAL A 322 -21.41 -5.65 -2.29
N VAL A 323 -21.64 -6.13 -1.06
CA VAL A 323 -20.58 -6.62 -0.18
C VAL A 323 -19.90 -7.84 -0.81
N ARG A 324 -20.68 -8.81 -1.31
CA ARG A 324 -20.16 -9.99 -2.02
C ARG A 324 -19.41 -9.62 -3.29
N ALA A 325 -19.88 -8.64 -4.05
CA ALA A 325 -19.16 -8.17 -5.24
C ALA A 325 -17.80 -7.56 -4.86
N LYS A 326 -17.75 -6.71 -3.83
CA LYS A 326 -16.50 -6.08 -3.35
C LYS A 326 -15.52 -7.09 -2.77
N GLU A 327 -16.03 -8.07 -2.03
CA GLU A 327 -15.26 -9.19 -1.50
C GLU A 327 -14.60 -10.00 -2.62
N ASN A 328 -15.38 -10.37 -3.65
CA ASN A 328 -14.87 -11.11 -4.81
C ASN A 328 -13.86 -10.30 -5.62
N GLU A 329 -14.10 -9.00 -5.84
CA GLU A 329 -13.15 -8.09 -6.49
C GLU A 329 -11.83 -8.00 -5.73
N LEU A 330 -11.89 -7.90 -4.39
CA LEU A 330 -10.72 -7.85 -3.53
C LEU A 330 -9.95 -9.17 -3.62
N ARG A 331 -10.60 -10.33 -3.47
CA ARG A 331 -9.92 -11.63 -3.61
C ARG A 331 -9.25 -11.80 -4.96
N LYS A 332 -9.92 -11.44 -6.06
CA LYS A 332 -9.33 -11.51 -7.42
C LYS A 332 -8.09 -10.64 -7.53
N SER A 333 -8.11 -9.44 -6.96
CA SER A 333 -6.96 -8.53 -6.96
C SER A 333 -5.81 -9.13 -6.14
N LEU A 334 -6.09 -9.67 -4.95
CA LEU A 334 -5.10 -10.32 -4.12
C LEU A 334 -4.46 -11.52 -4.80
N SER A 335 -5.26 -12.40 -5.43
CA SER A 335 -4.74 -13.55 -6.16
C SER A 335 -3.89 -13.15 -7.37
N LYS A 336 -4.28 -12.09 -8.09
CA LYS A 336 -3.49 -11.55 -9.20
C LYS A 336 -2.12 -11.06 -8.73
N ASP A 337 -2.07 -10.45 -7.56
CA ASP A 337 -0.86 -9.86 -6.98
C ASP A 337 -0.07 -10.87 -6.13
N GLY A 338 -0.44 -12.16 -6.16
CA GLY A 338 0.26 -13.24 -5.45
C GLY A 338 0.04 -13.28 -3.93
N LEU A 339 -0.93 -12.53 -3.41
CA LEU A 339 -1.23 -12.46 -1.98
C LEU A 339 -2.22 -13.54 -1.54
N ARG A 340 -1.92 -14.19 -0.42
CA ARG A 340 -2.74 -15.25 0.18
C ARG A 340 -3.75 -14.70 1.18
N ALA A 341 -5.01 -14.69 0.76
CA ALA A 341 -6.14 -14.28 1.58
C ALA A 341 -6.60 -15.41 2.51
N LYS A 342 -6.83 -15.11 3.79
CA LYS A 342 -7.48 -16.03 4.73
C LYS A 342 -8.95 -16.26 4.35
N VAL A 343 -9.53 -17.33 4.88
CA VAL A 343 -10.95 -17.65 4.77
C VAL A 343 -11.79 -16.60 5.51
N GLY A 344 -12.96 -16.28 4.95
CA GLY A 344 -13.87 -15.29 5.50
C GLY A 344 -13.50 -13.85 5.13
N CYS A 345 -14.32 -12.90 5.59
CA CYS A 345 -14.11 -11.47 5.37
C CYS A 345 -14.78 -10.64 6.47
N MET A 346 -14.49 -9.35 6.50
CA MET A 346 -15.14 -8.39 7.38
C MET A 346 -15.76 -7.26 6.56
N LEU A 347 -16.98 -6.87 6.92
CA LEU A 347 -17.59 -5.62 6.50
C LEU A 347 -17.40 -4.59 7.61
N ALA A 348 -16.76 -3.47 7.30
CA ALA A 348 -16.59 -2.32 8.19
C ALA A 348 -17.58 -1.21 7.82
N ARG A 349 -18.43 -0.82 8.77
CA ARG A 349 -19.43 0.24 8.58
C ARG A 349 -19.15 1.40 9.53
N TYR A 350 -18.94 2.59 8.96
CA TYR A 350 -18.60 3.79 9.72
C TYR A 350 -19.81 4.67 10.01
N ASN A 351 -20.88 4.54 9.22
CA ASN A 351 -21.99 5.48 9.26
C ASN A 351 -23.31 4.83 9.63
N ASP A 352 -24.15 5.61 10.30
CA ASP A 352 -25.57 5.29 10.45
C ASP A 352 -26.28 5.46 9.10
N PRO A 353 -26.83 4.38 8.51
CA PRO A 353 -27.50 4.42 7.22
C PRO A 353 -28.78 5.28 7.21
N GLY A 354 -29.39 5.56 8.37
CA GLY A 354 -30.57 6.42 8.49
C GLY A 354 -30.26 7.92 8.55
N ARG A 355 -29.00 8.29 8.82
CA ARG A 355 -28.57 9.68 9.03
C ARG A 355 -27.55 10.18 8.02
N THR A 356 -27.03 9.30 7.18
CA THR A 356 -25.95 9.60 6.23
C THR A 356 -26.41 9.30 4.82
N TRP A 357 -26.22 10.25 3.90
CA TRP A 357 -26.54 10.01 2.50
C TRP A 357 -25.66 8.91 1.92
N SER A 358 -26.27 8.01 1.14
CA SER A 358 -25.60 6.81 0.64
C SER A 358 -24.31 7.09 -0.12
N PHE A 359 -24.25 8.16 -0.91
CA PHE A 359 -23.09 8.48 -1.74
C PHE A 359 -21.86 8.97 -0.96
N ILE A 360 -22.04 9.44 0.28
CA ILE A 360 -20.94 9.84 1.18
C ILE A 360 -20.66 8.80 2.27
N MET A 361 -21.41 7.70 2.33
CA MET A 361 -21.14 6.65 3.30
C MET A 361 -19.76 6.04 3.04
N ARG A 362 -19.03 5.75 4.12
CA ARG A 362 -17.80 4.97 4.11
C ARG A 362 -18.11 3.56 4.59
N ASN A 363 -17.87 2.61 3.70
CA ASN A 363 -17.85 1.19 4.02
C ASN A 363 -16.56 0.59 3.50
N GLU A 364 -16.10 -0.49 4.12
CA GLU A 364 -14.93 -1.22 3.65
C GLU A 364 -15.18 -2.73 3.72
N VAL A 365 -14.70 -3.46 2.71
CA VAL A 365 -14.52 -4.92 2.84
C VAL A 365 -13.06 -5.17 3.15
N ILE A 366 -12.83 -5.97 4.19
CA ILE A 366 -11.50 -6.29 4.71
C ILE A 366 -11.31 -7.80 4.71
N ILE A 367 -10.15 -8.26 4.25
CA ILE A 367 -9.78 -9.68 4.25
C ILE A 367 -8.39 -9.80 4.89
N TRP A 368 -8.28 -10.59 5.95
CA TRP A 368 -7.00 -10.90 6.57
C TRP A 368 -6.11 -11.69 5.62
N LEU A 369 -4.81 -11.41 5.64
CA LEU A 369 -3.80 -12.12 4.86
C LEU A 369 -3.13 -13.19 5.75
N GLU A 370 -2.70 -14.30 5.13
CA GLU A 370 -1.89 -15.32 5.82
C GLU A 370 -0.57 -14.72 6.29
N GLU A 371 0.06 -13.97 5.40
CA GLU A 371 1.33 -13.29 5.57
C GLU A 371 1.39 -12.11 4.59
N PHE A 372 2.28 -11.17 4.86
CA PHE A 372 2.62 -10.10 3.93
C PHE A 372 4.04 -9.63 4.22
N SER A 373 4.84 -9.48 3.17
CA SER A 373 6.15 -8.82 3.23
C SER A 373 6.09 -7.58 2.36
N LEU A 374 6.61 -6.48 2.90
CA LEU A 374 6.75 -5.23 2.16
C LEU A 374 8.14 -5.20 1.52
N ASP A 375 8.28 -5.93 0.40
CA ASP A 375 9.47 -6.12 -0.43
C ASP A 375 10.77 -6.52 0.32
#